data_AF-A0A022QMX7-F1
#
_entry.id   AF-A0A022QMX7-F1
#
_cell.length_a   1.000
_cell.length_b   1.000
_cell.length_c   1.000
_cell.angle_alpha   90.00
_cell.angle_beta   90.00
_cell.angle_gamma   90.00
#
_symmetry.space_group_name_H-M   'P 1'
#
loop_
_entity.id
_entity.type
_entity.pdbx_description
1 polymer ?
#
loop_
_entity_poly.entity_id
_entity_poly.type
_entity_poly.pdbx_seq_one_letter_code
_entity_poly.pdbx_strand_id
1 'polypeptide(L)'
;MSSSKLIFLKGSEYEECGLETLLYSNAHVLGRGTFGTTFKAQLPGKAFVAVKRLKGVCLPEIDFAAKVKELAKMAAGHDNLLPLKAYCCHMNERLLLHDYKHLSSLASALHGETNFDI
;
A
#
# COMPACT_ATOMS: atom_id res chain seq x y z
N MET A 1 -17.18 -2.47 18.51
CA MET A 1 -16.48 -3.12 17.39
C MET A 1 -15.35 -2.20 16.97
N SER A 2 -14.09 -2.62 17.07
CA SER A 2 -12.95 -1.78 16.70
C SER A 2 -12.91 -1.66 15.17
N SER A 3 -13.13 -0.46 14.64
CA SER A 3 -13.05 -0.19 13.20
C SER A 3 -11.60 -0.26 12.75
N SER A 4 -11.34 -0.93 11.64
CA SER A 4 -10.02 -1.01 11.02
C SER A 4 -9.60 0.39 10.53
N LYS A 5 -8.56 0.97 11.14
CA LYS A 5 -8.08 2.33 10.80
C LYS A 5 -6.76 2.27 10.02
N LEU A 6 -6.58 3.22 9.11
CA LEU A 6 -5.28 3.50 8.49
C LEU A 6 -4.41 4.30 9.46
N ILE A 7 -3.19 3.82 9.67
CA ILE A 7 -2.19 4.49 10.50
C ILE A 7 -1.22 5.22 9.57
N PHE A 8 -1.35 6.54 9.52
CA PHE A 8 -0.50 7.42 8.72
C PHE A 8 0.88 7.61 9.36
N LEU A 9 1.91 7.61 8.53
CA LEU A 9 3.30 7.82 8.94
C LEU A 9 3.64 9.31 8.90
N LYS A 10 4.57 9.76 9.75
CA LYS A 10 4.95 11.18 9.82
C LYS A 10 5.37 11.71 8.44
N GLY A 11 4.84 12.87 8.06
CA GLY A 11 5.13 13.51 6.77
C GLY A 11 4.21 13.06 5.62
N SER A 12 3.15 12.30 5.89
CA SER A 12 2.11 12.06 4.89
C SER A 12 1.21 13.29 4.72
N GLU A 13 1.05 13.77 3.49
CA GLU A 13 0.13 14.87 3.13
C GLU A 13 -1.36 14.45 3.12
N TYR A 14 -1.64 13.19 3.47
CA TYR A 14 -2.99 12.64 3.49
C TYR A 14 -3.66 12.94 4.84
N GLU A 15 -4.69 13.77 4.80
CA GLU A 15 -5.59 14.00 5.94
C GLU A 15 -6.55 12.81 6.09
N GLU A 16 -6.70 12.33 7.34
CA GLU A 16 -7.59 11.26 7.83
C GLU A 16 -8.52 10.58 6.78
N CYS A 17 -7.95 9.80 5.86
CA CYS A 17 -8.77 8.91 5.05
C CYS A 17 -9.02 7.61 5.82
N GLY A 18 -10.30 7.25 5.97
CA GLY A 18 -10.70 5.95 6.53
C GLY A 18 -10.34 4.79 5.60
N LEU A 19 -10.15 3.60 6.19
CA LEU A 19 -9.99 2.36 5.41
C LEU A 19 -11.21 2.08 4.53
N GLU A 20 -12.40 2.41 5.03
CA GLU A 20 -13.68 2.27 4.31
C GLU A 20 -13.61 2.92 2.94
N THR A 21 -13.02 4.10 2.85
CA THR A 21 -12.88 4.81 1.59
C THR A 21 -12.00 4.08 0.58
N LEU A 22 -10.97 3.35 1.02
CA LEU A 22 -10.20 2.47 0.14
C LEU A 22 -11.05 1.29 -0.33
N LEU A 23 -11.84 0.70 0.56
CA LEU A 23 -12.70 -0.45 0.27
C LEU A 23 -13.82 -0.10 -0.72
N TYR A 24 -14.35 1.12 -0.67
CA TYR A 24 -15.37 1.62 -1.60
C TYR A 24 -14.80 2.32 -2.84
N SER A 25 -13.48 2.56 -2.89
CA SER A 25 -12.85 3.16 -4.08
C SER A 25 -12.86 2.19 -5.25
N ASN A 26 -12.93 2.73 -6.47
CA ASN A 26 -12.81 1.91 -7.68
C ASN A 26 -11.37 1.38 -7.78
N ALA A 27 -11.15 0.18 -7.25
CA ALA A 27 -9.83 -0.41 -7.13
C ALA A 27 -9.46 -1.18 -8.40
N HIS A 28 -8.37 -0.79 -9.06
CA HIS A 28 -7.83 -1.51 -10.21
C HIS A 28 -6.59 -2.31 -9.80
N VAL A 29 -6.52 -3.59 -10.16
CA VAL A 29 -5.34 -4.41 -9.86
C VAL A 29 -4.16 -3.91 -10.69
N LEU A 30 -3.07 -3.51 -10.01
CA LEU A 30 -1.81 -3.12 -10.67
C LEU A 30 -0.88 -4.32 -10.87
N GLY A 31 -1.03 -5.35 -10.05
CA GLY A 31 -0.24 -6.57 -10.18
C GLY A 31 -0.43 -7.53 -9.02
N ARG A 32 -0.13 -8.81 -9.29
CA ARG A 32 -0.10 -9.89 -8.30
C ARG A 32 1.34 -10.40 -8.21
N GLY A 33 1.81 -10.66 -7.01
CA GLY A 33 3.14 -11.21 -6.79
C GLY A 33 3.19 -12.08 -5.55
N THR A 34 4.38 -12.61 -5.27
CA THR A 34 4.62 -13.57 -4.19
C THR A 34 4.15 -13.07 -2.82
N PHE A 35 4.29 -11.77 -2.57
CA PHE A 35 3.97 -11.15 -1.29
C PHE A 35 2.54 -10.58 -1.21
N GLY A 36 1.71 -10.80 -2.23
CA GLY A 36 0.32 -10.35 -2.28
C GLY A 36 -0.02 -9.54 -3.52
N THR A 37 -1.07 -8.71 -3.41
CA THR A 37 -1.66 -8.00 -4.54
C THR A 37 -1.56 -6.50 -4.34
N THR A 38 -1.24 -5.78 -5.41
CA THR A 38 -1.19 -4.32 -5.42
C THR A 38 -2.38 -3.78 -6.22
N PHE A 39 -3.06 -2.78 -5.66
CA PHE A 39 -4.21 -2.11 -6.24
C PHE A 39 -3.94 -0.62 -6.36
N LYS A 40 -4.49 0.01 -7.40
CA LYS A 40 -4.66 1.45 -7.51
C LYS A 40 -5.98 1.82 -6.88
N ALA A 41 -5.98 2.73 -5.93
CA ALA A 41 -7.18 3.27 -5.28
C ALA A 41 -7.19 4.79 -5.39
N GLN A 42 -8.39 5.38 -5.45
CA GLN A 42 -8.56 6.83 -5.43
C GLN A 42 -9.05 7.25 -4.04
N LEU A 43 -8.31 8.16 -3.40
CA LEU A 43 -8.72 8.79 -2.15
C LEU A 43 -9.64 10.00 -2.42
N PRO A 44 -10.49 10.40 -1.46
CA PRO A 44 -11.24 11.65 -1.54
C PRO A 44 -10.26 12.81 -1.68
N GLY A 45 -10.55 13.77 -2.55
CA GLY A 45 -9.57 14.79 -2.96
C GLY A 45 -8.71 14.40 -4.17
N LYS A 46 -9.04 13.30 -4.85
CA LYS A 46 -8.49 12.84 -6.16
C LYS A 46 -7.05 12.31 -6.16
N ALA A 47 -6.37 12.20 -5.03
CA ALA A 47 -5.06 11.56 -4.99
C ALA A 47 -5.19 10.06 -5.25
N PHE A 48 -4.38 9.52 -6.16
CA PHE A 48 -4.26 8.07 -6.37
C PHE A 48 -3.18 7.50 -5.46
N VAL A 49 -3.47 6.36 -4.86
CA VAL A 49 -2.53 5.61 -4.03
C VAL A 49 -2.38 4.18 -4.53
N ALA A 50 -1.19 3.62 -4.33
CA ALA A 50 -0.94 2.21 -4.50
C ALA A 50 -1.10 1.50 -3.15
N VAL A 51 -2.03 0.56 -3.07
CA VAL A 51 -2.32 -0.24 -1.87
C VAL A 51 -1.80 -1.64 -2.10
N LYS A 52 -0.82 -2.09 -1.31
CA LYS A 52 -0.34 -3.46 -1.32
C LYS A 52 -0.97 -4.24 -0.18
N ARG A 53 -1.86 -5.18 -0.51
CA ARG A 53 -2.42 -6.16 0.43
C ARG A 53 -1.48 -7.34 0.53
N LEU A 54 -0.89 -7.52 1.71
CA LEU A 54 0.07 -8.59 1.97
C LEU A 54 -0.66 -9.92 2.19
N LYS A 55 -0.13 -11.01 1.63
CA LYS A 55 -0.62 -12.39 1.84
C LYS A 55 0.31 -13.14 2.78
N GLY A 56 -0.26 -13.95 3.67
CA GLY A 56 0.52 -14.89 4.50
C GLY A 56 1.33 -14.25 5.63
N VAL A 57 1.03 -13.02 6.02
CA VAL A 57 1.69 -12.34 7.14
C VAL A 57 0.93 -12.65 8.43
N CYS A 58 1.49 -13.54 9.25
CA CYS A 58 0.92 -13.96 10.54
C CYS A 58 1.62 -13.31 11.75
N LEU A 59 2.09 -12.07 11.59
CA LEU A 59 2.75 -11.33 12.67
C LEU A 59 1.73 -10.69 13.62
N PRO A 60 2.00 -10.69 14.94
CA PRO A 60 1.28 -9.84 15.89
C PRO A 60 1.26 -8.37 15.44
N GLU A 61 0.20 -7.64 15.78
CA GLU A 61 0.02 -6.26 15.31
C GLU A 61 1.18 -5.34 15.73
N ILE A 62 1.70 -5.54 16.94
CA ILE A 62 2.84 -4.78 17.48
C ILE A 62 4.12 -5.02 16.68
N ASP A 63 4.40 -6.28 16.31
CA ASP A 63 5.58 -6.65 15.54
C ASP A 63 5.48 -6.19 14.09
N PHE A 64 4.28 -6.30 13.52
CA PHE A 64 4.01 -5.76 12.19
C PHE A 64 4.23 -4.24 12.16
N ALA A 65 3.66 -3.51 13.12
CA ALA A 65 3.83 -2.07 13.22
C ALA A 65 5.30 -1.67 13.43
N ALA A 66 6.06 -2.41 14.23
CA ALA A 66 7.49 -2.18 14.42
C ALA A 66 8.26 -2.32 13.10
N LYS A 67 8.04 -3.42 12.36
CA LYS A 67 8.68 -3.64 11.04
C LYS A 67 8.28 -2.60 10.01
N VAL A 68 7.01 -2.20 9.99
CA VAL A 68 6.53 -1.15 9.08
C VAL A 68 7.20 0.19 9.37
N LYS A 69 7.37 0.56 10.65
CA LYS A 69 8.08 1.78 11.03
C LYS A 69 9.55 1.75 10.62
N GLU A 70 10.19 0.59 10.70
CA GLU A 70 11.57 0.39 10.22
C GLU A 70 11.65 0.59 8.70
N LEU A 71 10.77 -0.05 7.92
CA LEU A 71 10.68 0.12 6.47
C LEU A 71 10.42 1.58 6.08
N ALA A 72 9.52 2.25 6.79
CA ALA A 72 9.22 3.67 6.56
C ALA A 72 10.46 4.56 6.75
N LYS A 73 11.23 4.34 7.82
CA LYS A 73 12.47 5.08 8.08
C LYS A 73 13.50 4.86 6.98
N MET A 74 13.67 3.62 6.50
CA MET A 74 14.60 3.31 5.41
C MET A 74 14.19 3.99 4.09
N ALA A 75 12.89 4.04 3.79
CA ALA A 75 12.39 4.64 2.56
C ALA A 75 12.35 6.18 2.57
N ALA A 76 12.16 6.81 3.74
CA ALA A 76 11.89 8.25 3.85
C ALA A 76 13.04 9.17 3.40
N GLY A 77 14.28 8.66 3.31
CA GLY A 77 15.47 9.45 2.99
C GLY A 77 16.17 9.04 1.69
N HIS A 78 15.53 8.26 0.81
CA HIS A 78 16.20 7.67 -0.35
C HIS A 78 15.45 7.94 -1.65
N ASP A 79 16.09 8.62 -2.61
CA ASP A 79 15.47 9.10 -3.85
C ASP A 79 14.89 7.99 -4.73
N ASN A 80 15.48 6.79 -4.69
CA ASN A 80 15.04 5.65 -5.49
C ASN A 80 14.09 4.70 -4.74
N LEU A 81 13.68 5.02 -3.50
CA LEU A 81 12.69 4.24 -2.77
C LEU A 81 11.39 5.03 -2.67
N LEU A 82 10.27 4.35 -2.94
CA LEU A 82 8.96 4.97 -2.82
C LEU A 82 8.60 5.09 -1.34
N PRO A 83 8.35 6.30 -0.81
CA PRO A 83 8.02 6.47 0.60
C PRO A 83 6.75 5.71 0.98
N LEU A 84 6.76 5.11 2.17
CA LEU A 84 5.57 4.51 2.75
C LEU A 84 4.77 5.62 3.47
N LYS A 85 3.47 5.71 3.16
CA LYS A 85 2.61 6.81 3.63
C LYS A 85 1.70 6.40 4.77
N ALA A 86 1.17 5.18 4.71
CA ALA A 86 0.35 4.62 5.78
C ALA A 86 0.37 3.08 5.75
N TYR A 87 -0.19 2.48 6.79
CA TYR A 87 -0.43 1.05 6.84
C TYR A 87 -1.75 0.74 7.55
N CYS A 88 -2.30 -0.43 7.28
CA CYS A 88 -3.38 -1.01 8.08
C CYS A 88 -2.89 -2.32 8.67
N CYS A 89 -3.16 -2.51 9.95
CA CYS A 89 -2.94 -3.74 10.68
C CYS A 89 -4.17 -3.97 11.54
N HIS A 90 -5.06 -4.85 11.09
CA HIS A 90 -6.25 -5.20 11.85
C HIS A 90 -6.63 -6.65 11.54
N MET A 91 -6.76 -7.48 12.58
CA MET A 91 -7.12 -8.90 12.42
C MET A 91 -6.17 -9.58 11.42
N ASN A 92 -6.69 -10.01 10.27
CA ASN A 92 -5.93 -10.66 9.19
C ASN A 92 -5.60 -9.73 8.02
N GLU A 93 -5.99 -8.46 8.08
CA GLU A 93 -5.63 -7.48 7.05
C GLU A 93 -4.29 -6.81 7.37
N ARG A 94 -3.44 -6.79 6.35
CA ARG A 94 -2.12 -6.15 6.35
C ARG A 94 -1.96 -5.37 5.05
N LEU A 95 -2.06 -4.05 5.15
CA LEU A 95 -2.01 -3.15 3.99
C LEU A 95 -0.84 -2.18 4.13
N LEU A 96 -0.19 -1.89 3.00
CA LEU A 96 0.82 -0.85 2.87
C LEU A 96 0.36 0.16 1.81
N LEU A 97 0.47 1.45 2.10
CA LEU A 97 0.05 2.53 1.21
C LEU A 97 1.24 3.37 0.76
N HIS A 98 1.33 3.60 -0.54
CA HIS A 98 2.32 4.45 -1.18
C HIS A 98 1.65 5.43 -2.14
N ASP A 99 2.38 6.48 -2.52
CA ASP A 99 1.96 7.34 -3.63
C ASP A 99 1.89 6.52 -4.91
N TYR A 100 0.80 6.68 -5.66
CA TYR A 100 0.74 6.07 -6.99
C TYR A 100 1.58 6.90 -7.96
N LYS A 101 2.66 6.31 -8.48
CA LYS A 101 3.34 6.83 -9.67
C LYS A 101 2.70 6.19 -10.90
N HIS A 102 2.36 6.99 -11.90
CA HIS A 102 1.74 6.55 -13.16
C HIS A 102 2.66 5.67 -14.03
N LEU A 103 3.86 5.36 -13.57
CA LEU A 103 4.78 4.47 -14.27
C LEU A 103 4.37 3.01 -13.97
N SER A 104 4.19 2.22 -15.02
CA SER A 104 4.02 0.77 -14.91
C SER A 104 5.26 0.12 -14.28
N SER A 105 5.21 -1.17 -13.97
CA SER A 105 6.41 -1.88 -13.54
C SER A 105 7.53 -1.74 -14.60
N LEU A 106 8.79 -1.71 -14.16
CA LEU A 106 9.94 -1.67 -15.09
C LEU A 106 9.91 -2.88 -16.04
N ALA A 107 9.49 -4.05 -15.56
CA ALA A 107 9.31 -5.23 -16.39
C ALA A 107 8.31 -4.97 -17.52
N SER A 108 7.17 -4.35 -17.23
CA SER A 108 6.18 -3.96 -18.24
C SER A 108 6.75 -2.95 -19.24
N ALA A 109 7.59 -2.01 -18.78
CA ALA A 109 8.22 -1.03 -19.67
C ALA A 109 9.25 -1.67 -20.62
N LEU A 110 9.96 -2.71 -20.17
CA LEU A 110 10.99 -3.40 -20.95
C LEU A 110 10.44 -4.53 -21.84
N HIS A 111 9.35 -5.18 -21.43
CA HIS A 111 8.84 -6.39 -22.06
C HIS A 111 7.39 -6.29 -22.56
N GLY A 112 6.73 -5.15 -22.37
CA GLY A 112 5.29 -5.01 -22.59
C GLY A 112 4.47 -5.59 -21.42
N GLU A 113 3.16 -5.34 -21.41
CA GLU A 113 2.27 -5.89 -20.39
C GLU A 113 2.13 -7.41 -20.55
N THR A 114 2.85 -8.16 -19.73
CA THR A 114 2.60 -9.59 -19.53
C THR A 114 1.44 -9.73 -18.54
N ASN A 115 0.24 -10.04 -19.05
CA ASN A 115 -0.89 -10.47 -18.24
C ASN A 115 -0.49 -11.81 -17.57
N PHE A 116 -0.01 -11.75 -16.33
CA PHE A 116 0.21 -12.96 -15.53
C PHE A 116 -1.14 -13.42 -14.98
N ASP A 117 -1.93 -14.03 -15.86
CA ASP A 117 -2.97 -14.98 -15.49
C ASP A 117 -2.28 -16.31 -15.17
N ILE A 118 -1.98 -16.54 -13.89
CA ILE A 118 -1.74 -17.89 -13.33
C ILE A 118 -2.70 -18.09 -12.17
#